data_AF-A0A0N0DWU2-F1
#
_entry.id   AF-A0A0N0DWU2-F1
#
_cell.length_a   1.000
_cell.length_b   1.000
_cell.length_c   1.000
_cell.angle_alpha   90.00
_cell.angle_beta   90.00
_cell.angle_gamma   90.00
#
_symmetry.space_group_name_H-M   'P 1'
#
loop_
_entity.id
_entity.type
_entity.pdbx_description
1 polymer ?
#
loop_
_entity_poly.entity_id
_entity_poly.type
_entity_poly.pdbx_seq_one_letter_code
_entity_poly.pdbx_strand_id
1 'polypeptide(L)'
;MFPFLTEQQPGGFLIRVHAKPGARVSAFAAPLALHHTEVDLRIAAPPVEGQANAELVRFFEEVVEQGLRELQRDSTGFVEGTSYAQVVAAESAAAETQLCTSDSVERGDKKSQRKGKGRDAISSASNGQKIKSSGGKASAPAVHPPGEVFPARVDVTLVRGGTSREKTVLALFPGTRAQLLAILEKASHA
;
A
#
# COMPACT_ATOMS: atom_id res chain seq x y z
N MET A 1 -0.72 15.84 8.32
CA MET A 1 -0.82 14.36 8.25
C MET A 1 -1.92 14.03 7.27
N PHE A 2 -1.79 12.98 6.45
CA PHE A 2 -2.80 12.56 5.46
C PHE A 2 -3.56 11.32 5.98
N PRO A 3 -4.71 11.48 6.65
CA PRO A 3 -5.37 10.38 7.37
C PRO A 3 -6.05 9.34 6.46
N PHE A 4 -6.22 9.62 5.17
CA PHE A 4 -6.74 8.63 4.21
C PHE A 4 -5.71 7.57 3.78
N LEU A 5 -4.40 7.83 3.96
CA LEU A 5 -3.30 6.99 3.45
C LEU A 5 -2.43 6.47 4.61
N THR A 6 -2.52 5.17 4.89
CA THR A 6 -1.80 4.51 5.99
C THR A 6 -0.93 3.40 5.44
N GLU A 7 0.36 3.40 5.75
CA GLU A 7 1.24 2.27 5.46
C GLU A 7 0.95 1.12 6.44
N GLN A 8 0.87 -0.11 5.93
CA GLN A 8 0.73 -1.32 6.75
C GLN A 8 2.03 -2.12 6.82
N GLN A 9 2.76 -2.08 5.71
CA GLN A 9 4.06 -2.70 5.51
C GLN A 9 4.77 -1.89 4.42
N PRO A 10 6.10 -1.98 4.32
CA PRO A 10 6.85 -1.37 3.23
C PRO A 10 6.26 -1.73 1.85
N GLY A 11 5.92 -0.69 1.09
CA GLY A 11 5.29 -0.83 -0.22
C GLY A 11 3.84 -1.32 -0.19
N GLY A 12 3.17 -1.34 0.96
CA GLY A 12 1.78 -1.77 1.12
C GLY A 12 0.92 -0.74 1.85
N PHE A 13 0.12 0.00 1.10
CA PHE A 13 -0.59 1.19 1.58
C PHE A 13 -2.12 1.01 1.56
N LEU A 14 -2.77 1.21 2.70
CA LEU A 14 -4.22 1.31 2.79
C LEU A 14 -4.68 2.73 2.43
N ILE A 15 -5.62 2.81 1.49
CA ILE A 15 -6.24 4.05 1.02
C ILE A 15 -7.73 4.00 1.34
N ARG A 16 -8.22 4.98 2.10
CA ARG A 16 -9.66 5.19 2.36
C ARG A 16 -10.28 5.96 1.19
N VAL A 17 -11.28 5.38 0.56
CA VAL A 17 -11.88 5.87 -0.69
C VAL A 17 -13.40 5.98 -0.54
N HIS A 18 -13.97 7.10 -0.99
CA HIS A 18 -15.42 7.28 -1.09
C HIS A 18 -15.86 7.20 -2.55
N ALA A 19 -16.42 6.06 -2.94
CA ALA A 19 -16.78 5.75 -4.31
C ALA A 19 -18.19 6.24 -4.68
N LYS A 20 -18.27 7.00 -5.77
CA LYS A 20 -19.49 7.54 -6.40
C LYS A 20 -19.71 6.85 -7.76
N PRO A 21 -20.38 5.68 -7.78
CA PRO A 21 -20.65 4.91 -9.01
C PRO A 21 -21.72 5.56 -9.89
N GLY A 22 -21.79 5.13 -11.15
CA GLY A 22 -22.73 5.67 -12.15
C GLY A 22 -22.28 7.00 -12.77
N ALA A 23 -21.00 7.33 -12.71
CA ALA A 23 -20.43 8.46 -13.44
C ALA A 23 -20.27 8.14 -14.93
N ARG A 24 -20.00 9.16 -15.76
CA ARG A 24 -19.66 8.96 -17.19
C ARG A 24 -18.20 8.54 -17.41
N VAL A 25 -17.31 8.91 -16.49
CA VAL A 25 -15.85 8.70 -16.55
C VAL A 25 -15.37 8.42 -15.12
N SER A 26 -14.39 7.52 -14.98
CA SER A 26 -13.71 7.26 -13.70
C SER A 26 -12.66 8.35 -13.48
N ALA A 27 -12.74 9.07 -12.37
CA ALA A 27 -11.87 10.21 -12.06
C ALA A 27 -11.94 10.55 -10.57
N PHE A 28 -10.95 11.30 -10.06
CA PHE A 28 -11.07 11.94 -8.76
C PHE A 28 -12.21 12.96 -8.79
N ALA A 29 -13.03 12.99 -7.73
CA ALA A 29 -14.18 13.90 -7.67
C ALA A 29 -13.82 15.30 -7.14
N ALA A 30 -12.67 15.39 -6.46
CA ALA A 30 -12.08 16.59 -5.86
C ALA A 30 -10.55 16.41 -5.79
N PRO A 31 -9.76 17.51 -5.81
CA PRO A 31 -8.33 17.44 -5.56
C PRO A 31 -8.01 16.87 -4.18
N LEU A 32 -6.93 16.10 -4.06
CA LEU A 32 -6.42 15.68 -2.75
C LEU A 32 -5.92 16.91 -1.98
N ALA A 33 -6.43 17.13 -0.77
CA ALA A 33 -5.88 18.11 0.17
C ALA A 33 -5.53 17.45 1.51
N LEU A 34 -4.56 18.04 2.23
CA LEU A 34 -3.96 17.50 3.45
C LEU A 34 -4.95 16.99 4.51
N HIS A 35 -6.13 17.60 4.60
CA HIS A 35 -7.10 17.36 5.67
C HIS A 35 -8.18 16.33 5.32
N HIS A 36 -8.19 15.77 4.12
CA HIS A 36 -9.19 14.76 3.74
C HIS A 36 -8.96 13.43 4.47
N THR A 37 -10.04 12.87 5.02
CA THR A 37 -10.06 11.54 5.65
C THR A 37 -10.29 10.42 4.64
N GLU A 38 -10.77 10.76 3.44
CA GLU A 38 -11.16 9.85 2.37
C GLU A 38 -10.93 10.53 1.01
N VAL A 39 -10.58 9.74 0.01
CA VAL A 39 -10.44 10.21 -1.37
C VAL A 39 -11.77 10.00 -2.11
N ASP A 40 -12.44 11.08 -2.51
CA ASP A 40 -13.65 10.98 -3.33
C ASP A 40 -13.32 10.56 -4.77
N LEU A 41 -13.85 9.43 -5.23
CA LEU A 41 -13.74 8.98 -6.62
C LEU A 41 -15.11 8.88 -7.29
N ARG A 42 -15.19 9.32 -8.55
CA ARG A 42 -16.26 9.02 -9.49
C ARG A 42 -15.87 7.76 -10.25
N ILE A 43 -16.80 6.83 -10.45
CA ILE A 43 -16.54 5.54 -11.13
C ILE A 43 -17.51 5.37 -12.31
N ALA A 44 -16.96 5.07 -13.49
CA ALA A 44 -17.69 4.90 -14.76
C ALA A 44 -18.54 3.62 -14.87
N ALA A 45 -18.60 2.82 -13.81
CA ALA A 45 -19.41 1.61 -13.74
C ALA A 45 -20.67 1.82 -12.90
N PRO A 46 -21.79 1.17 -13.25
CA PRO A 46 -23.03 1.26 -12.48
C PRO A 46 -22.89 0.54 -11.13
N PRO A 47 -23.75 0.85 -10.13
CA PRO A 47 -23.77 0.19 -8.82
C PRO A 47 -24.39 -1.23 -8.87
N VAL A 48 -24.02 -2.03 -9.87
CA VAL A 48 -24.42 -3.43 -10.07
C VAL A 48 -23.34 -4.33 -9.46
N GLU A 49 -23.73 -5.51 -8.97
CA GLU A 49 -22.88 -6.47 -8.24
C GLU A 49 -21.42 -6.53 -8.77
N GLY A 50 -20.50 -6.00 -7.97
CA GLY A 50 -19.06 -6.03 -8.25
C GLY A 50 -18.54 -5.07 -9.33
N GLN A 51 -19.35 -4.58 -10.28
CA GLN A 51 -18.84 -3.79 -11.41
C GLN A 51 -18.13 -2.51 -10.97
N ALA A 52 -18.75 -1.75 -10.07
CA ALA A 52 -18.14 -0.55 -9.48
C ALA A 52 -16.88 -0.84 -8.63
N ASN A 53 -16.70 -2.07 -8.16
CA ASN A 53 -15.48 -2.46 -7.43
C ASN A 53 -14.35 -2.80 -8.40
N ALA A 54 -14.65 -3.57 -9.45
CA ALA A 54 -13.69 -3.96 -10.48
C ALA A 54 -13.15 -2.72 -11.21
N GLU A 55 -14.02 -1.79 -11.61
CA GLU A 55 -13.62 -0.54 -12.27
C GLU A 55 -12.83 0.38 -11.32
N LEU A 56 -13.14 0.38 -10.01
CA LEU A 56 -12.39 1.16 -9.02
C LEU A 56 -10.97 0.60 -8.79
N VAL A 57 -10.83 -0.72 -8.69
CA VAL A 57 -9.53 -1.39 -8.60
C VAL A 57 -8.70 -1.09 -9.84
N ARG A 58 -9.27 -1.34 -11.03
CA ARG A 58 -8.64 -1.08 -12.33
C ARG A 58 -8.20 0.38 -12.48
N PHE A 59 -9.08 1.34 -12.14
CA PHE A 59 -8.77 2.77 -12.24
C PHE A 59 -7.60 3.16 -11.32
N PHE A 60 -7.60 2.68 -10.07
CA PHE A 60 -6.49 2.95 -9.15
C PHE A 60 -5.18 2.33 -9.64
N GLU A 61 -5.21 1.10 -10.14
CA GLU A 61 -4.05 0.41 -10.70
C GLU A 61 -3.48 1.17 -11.91
N GLU A 62 -4.34 1.56 -12.86
CA GLU A 62 -3.99 2.33 -14.06
C GLU A 62 -3.36 3.70 -13.71
N VAL A 63 -3.96 4.44 -12.75
CA VAL A 63 -3.43 5.72 -12.25
C VAL A 63 -2.07 5.55 -11.58
N VAL A 64 -1.91 4.54 -10.71
CA VAL A 64 -0.67 4.33 -9.95
C VAL A 64 0.45 3.79 -10.85
N GLU A 65 0.15 2.91 -11.81
CA GLU A 65 1.11 2.49 -12.84
C GLU A 65 1.55 3.66 -13.72
N GLN A 66 0.62 4.51 -14.17
CA GLN A 66 0.95 5.64 -15.04
C GLN A 66 1.81 6.67 -14.30
N GLY A 67 1.43 7.04 -13.08
CA GLY A 67 2.22 7.93 -12.24
C GLY A 67 3.60 7.35 -11.87
N LEU A 68 3.70 6.03 -11.66
CA LEU A 68 5.00 5.36 -11.46
C LEU A 68 5.90 5.50 -12.69
N ARG A 69 5.36 5.33 -13.91
CA ARG A 69 6.12 5.48 -15.16
C ARG A 69 6.56 6.93 -15.39
N GLU A 70 5.73 7.90 -15.01
CA GLU A 70 6.06 9.33 -15.08
C GLU A 70 7.13 9.71 -14.05
N LEU A 71 7.00 9.26 -12.81
CA LEU A 71 8.02 9.42 -11.76
C LEU A 71 9.35 8.74 -12.13
N GLN A 72 9.32 7.59 -12.81
CA GLN A 72 10.52 6.92 -13.33
C GLN A 72 11.17 7.68 -14.51
N ARG A 73 10.38 8.46 -15.24
CA ARG A 73 10.85 9.27 -16.39
C ARG A 73 11.44 10.61 -15.94
N ASP A 74 10.80 11.27 -14.98
CA ASP A 74 11.23 12.57 -14.45
C ASP A 74 10.96 12.65 -12.94
N SER A 75 11.87 12.07 -12.14
CA SER A 75 11.66 11.94 -10.70
C SER A 75 11.70 13.27 -9.94
N THR A 76 12.35 14.28 -10.50
CA THR A 76 12.50 15.61 -9.90
C THR A 76 11.30 16.52 -10.16
N GLY A 77 10.90 16.70 -11.42
CA GLY A 77 9.78 17.56 -11.81
C GLY A 77 8.41 16.95 -11.46
N PHE A 78 8.33 15.63 -11.31
CA PHE A 78 7.10 14.98 -10.85
C PHE A 78 6.76 15.32 -9.40
N VAL A 79 7.76 15.41 -8.51
CA VAL A 79 7.52 15.79 -7.10
C VAL A 79 7.39 17.31 -6.92
N GLU A 80 7.88 18.12 -7.86
CA GLU A 80 7.70 19.57 -7.84
C GLU A 80 6.23 19.98 -7.90
N GLY A 81 5.87 20.92 -7.02
CA GLY A 81 4.49 21.39 -6.85
C GLY A 81 3.56 20.41 -6.11
N THR A 82 4.08 19.31 -5.54
CA THR A 82 3.28 18.37 -4.73
C THR A 82 3.58 18.48 -3.24
N SER A 83 2.71 17.92 -2.41
CA SER A 83 2.89 17.80 -0.96
C SER A 83 4.01 16.83 -0.53
N TYR A 84 4.77 16.26 -1.47
CA TYR A 84 5.85 15.29 -1.26
C TYR A 84 6.82 15.68 -0.12
N ALA A 85 7.35 16.90 -0.14
CA ALA A 85 8.32 17.36 0.85
C ALA A 85 7.77 17.36 2.29
N GLN A 86 6.47 17.64 2.47
CA GLN A 86 5.80 17.59 3.77
C GLN A 86 5.62 16.16 4.27
N VAL A 87 5.42 15.19 3.36
CA VAL A 87 5.39 13.77 3.73
C VAL A 87 6.77 13.28 4.12
N VAL A 88 7.79 13.54 3.32
CA VAL A 88 9.17 13.12 3.63
C VAL A 88 9.62 13.67 4.99
N ALA A 89 9.34 14.94 5.29
CA ALA A 89 9.62 15.51 6.61
C ALA A 89 8.84 14.83 7.75
N ALA A 90 7.56 14.49 7.53
CA ALA A 90 6.75 13.78 8.52
C ALA A 90 7.19 12.32 8.71
N GLU A 91 7.69 11.65 7.67
CA GLU A 91 8.22 10.29 7.74
C GLU A 91 9.59 10.25 8.42
N SER A 92 10.47 11.22 8.16
CA SER A 92 11.72 11.37 8.94
C SER A 92 11.44 11.60 10.42
N ALA A 93 10.48 12.46 10.78
CA ALA A 93 10.08 12.66 12.17
C ALA A 93 9.43 11.42 12.81
N ALA A 94 8.67 10.63 12.03
CA ALA A 94 8.14 9.34 12.49
C ALA A 94 9.24 8.29 12.71
N ALA A 95 10.27 8.26 11.85
CA ALA A 95 11.42 7.37 11.97
C ALA A 95 12.29 7.71 13.19
N GLU A 96 12.52 8.99 13.49
CA GLU A 96 13.18 9.43 14.74
C GLU A 96 12.42 8.98 16.00
N THR A 97 11.09 8.88 15.93
CA THR A 97 10.26 8.41 17.05
C THR A 97 10.38 6.90 17.29
N GLN A 98 10.79 6.10 16.29
CA GLN A 98 10.92 4.64 16.40
C GLN A 98 12.22 4.16 17.06
N LEU A 99 13.24 5.02 17.23
CA LEU A 99 14.53 4.64 17.80
C LEU A 99 14.63 4.80 19.33
N CYS A 100 13.57 5.23 20.01
CA CYS A 100 13.57 5.60 21.43
C CYS A 100 12.69 4.73 22.34
N THR A 101 12.49 3.45 22.01
CA THR A 101 11.81 2.46 22.88
C THR A 101 12.69 1.25 23.19
N SER A 102 13.94 1.51 23.59
CA SER A 102 14.82 0.49 24.15
C SER A 102 15.83 1.06 25.18
N ASP A 103 15.39 1.24 26.43
CA ASP A 103 16.17 0.81 27.59
C ASP A 103 15.29 0.58 28.86
N SER A 104 15.20 -0.70 29.24
CA SER A 104 15.43 -1.31 30.57
C SER A 104 14.79 -0.84 31.90
N VAL A 105 14.72 -1.86 32.80
CA VAL A 105 14.59 -1.88 34.30
C VAL A 105 13.20 -2.20 34.89
N GLU A 106 13.02 -3.10 35.88
CA GLU A 106 13.70 -4.38 36.23
C GLU A 106 12.80 -5.25 37.17
N ARG A 107 12.92 -6.60 37.10
CA ARG A 107 12.54 -7.65 38.08
C ARG A 107 11.07 -7.86 38.52
N GLY A 108 10.67 -9.15 38.53
CA GLY A 108 9.44 -9.64 39.14
C GLY A 108 9.34 -11.17 39.17
N ASP A 109 10.08 -11.83 40.05
CA ASP A 109 10.03 -13.29 40.27
C ASP A 109 8.61 -13.85 40.51
N LYS A 110 8.26 -14.96 39.84
CA LYS A 110 7.56 -16.11 40.46
C LYS A 110 7.48 -17.39 39.61
N LYS A 111 8.37 -18.32 39.95
CA LYS A 111 8.18 -19.78 40.08
C LYS A 111 6.74 -20.30 39.92
N SER A 112 6.52 -21.24 39.00
CA SER A 112 5.52 -22.32 39.15
C SER A 112 5.82 -23.54 38.26
N GLN A 113 5.51 -24.73 38.78
CA GLN A 113 5.75 -26.02 38.12
C GLN A 113 4.65 -26.34 37.09
N ARG A 114 4.95 -27.14 36.06
CA ARG A 114 4.44 -28.53 36.00
C ARG A 114 5.10 -29.41 34.93
N LYS A 115 4.94 -30.71 35.17
CA LYS A 115 5.60 -31.87 34.57
C LYS A 115 4.69 -32.46 33.49
N GLY A 116 5.17 -32.57 32.26
CA GLY A 116 4.49 -33.26 31.15
C GLY A 116 5.50 -34.10 30.38
N LYS A 117 5.22 -35.40 30.21
CA LYS A 117 6.15 -36.37 29.61
C LYS A 117 5.39 -37.14 28.53
N GLY A 118 5.82 -36.99 27.28
CA GLY A 118 5.32 -37.71 26.12
C GLY A 118 6.45 -37.97 25.14
N ARG A 119 6.58 -39.23 24.72
CA ARG A 119 7.24 -39.62 23.47
C ARG A 119 6.16 -39.47 22.36
N ASP A 120 6.41 -39.51 21.06
CA ASP A 120 7.15 -40.51 20.29
C ASP A 120 7.70 -39.94 18.97
N ALA A 121 8.40 -40.77 18.20
CA ALA A 121 9.12 -40.43 16.97
C ALA A 121 8.31 -40.74 15.69
N ILE A 122 9.01 -40.79 14.53
CA ILE A 122 8.59 -41.12 13.14
C ILE A 122 8.34 -39.83 12.32
N SER A 123 9.28 -39.34 11.50
CA SER A 123 9.91 -39.88 10.26
C SER A 123 9.07 -39.68 8.98
N SER A 124 9.77 -39.36 7.87
CA SER A 124 9.29 -39.40 6.47
C SER A 124 8.34 -38.26 6.04
N ALA A 125 8.31 -37.79 4.80
CA ALA A 125 9.28 -37.87 3.70
C ALA A 125 8.94 -36.77 2.66
N SER A 126 9.85 -36.55 1.72
CA SER A 126 9.71 -35.72 0.52
C SER A 126 8.35 -35.78 -0.20
N ASN A 127 7.86 -34.63 -0.66
CA ASN A 127 7.35 -34.57 -2.03
C ASN A 127 7.66 -33.20 -2.65
N GLY A 128 8.42 -33.19 -3.76
CA GLY A 128 8.70 -31.96 -4.50
C GLY A 128 7.66 -31.76 -5.60
N GLN A 129 7.12 -30.55 -5.73
CA GLN A 129 6.28 -30.22 -6.88
C GLN A 129 6.86 -29.03 -7.66
N LYS A 130 7.41 -29.39 -8.81
CA LYS A 130 8.06 -28.56 -9.81
C LYS A 130 7.00 -27.91 -10.69
N ILE A 131 6.84 -26.58 -10.61
CA ILE A 131 6.07 -25.81 -11.59
C ILE A 131 7.05 -24.92 -12.36
N LYS A 132 7.04 -25.06 -13.68
CA LYS A 132 7.86 -24.31 -14.64
C LYS A 132 7.05 -23.16 -15.24
N SER A 133 7.76 -22.26 -15.92
CA SER A 133 7.27 -21.22 -16.85
C SER A 133 6.57 -20.03 -16.18
N SER A 134 6.65 -18.80 -16.70
CA SER A 134 7.28 -18.30 -17.94
C SER A 134 7.91 -16.92 -17.73
N GLY A 135 8.91 -16.55 -18.55
CA GLY A 135 9.67 -15.31 -18.39
C GLY A 135 8.89 -14.04 -18.77
N GLY A 136 9.35 -12.88 -18.27
CA GLY A 136 8.73 -11.59 -18.54
C GLY A 136 9.55 -10.39 -18.04
N LYS A 137 10.61 -10.03 -18.77
CA LYS A 137 11.44 -8.81 -18.70
C LYS A 137 11.98 -8.37 -17.32
N ALA A 138 13.30 -8.27 -17.24
CA ALA A 138 13.98 -7.52 -16.19
C ALA A 138 13.70 -6.01 -16.32
N SER A 139 13.45 -5.38 -15.17
CA SER A 139 13.52 -3.92 -14.96
C SER A 139 14.49 -3.66 -13.79
N ALA A 140 15.12 -2.49 -13.78
CA ALA A 140 16.37 -2.22 -13.03
C ALA A 140 16.29 -2.42 -11.50
N PRO A 141 17.44 -2.72 -10.84
CA PRO A 141 17.51 -2.77 -9.38
C PRO A 141 17.46 -1.33 -8.82
N ALA A 142 16.35 -0.99 -8.15
CA ALA A 142 16.29 0.21 -7.34
C ALA A 142 17.14 0.02 -6.06
N VAL A 143 17.93 1.03 -5.71
CA VAL A 143 18.88 0.97 -4.58
C VAL A 143 18.10 1.18 -3.27
N HIS A 144 17.87 0.08 -2.54
CA HIS A 144 17.20 0.07 -1.24
C HIS A 144 18.01 -0.74 -0.21
N PRO A 145 17.90 -0.43 1.10
CA PRO A 145 18.64 -1.13 2.15
C PRO A 145 18.25 -2.62 2.24
N PRO A 146 19.18 -3.50 2.66
CA PRO A 146 18.96 -4.94 2.64
C PRO A 146 18.01 -5.40 3.76
N GLY A 147 16.77 -5.74 3.39
CA GLY A 147 15.78 -6.33 4.30
C GLY A 147 14.34 -6.04 3.91
N GLU A 148 14.10 -5.01 3.10
CA GLU A 148 12.77 -4.46 2.84
C GLU A 148 12.20 -4.96 1.49
N VAL A 149 11.22 -5.86 1.55
CA VAL A 149 10.67 -6.55 0.36
C VAL A 149 9.52 -5.75 -0.23
N PHE A 150 9.85 -4.77 -1.08
CA PHE A 150 8.88 -4.06 -1.91
C PHE A 150 8.25 -5.01 -2.97
N PRO A 151 6.97 -4.81 -3.34
CA PRO A 151 6.35 -5.57 -4.41
C PRO A 151 7.02 -5.26 -5.76
N ALA A 152 7.08 -6.24 -6.67
CA ALA A 152 7.76 -6.07 -7.97
C ALA A 152 6.95 -5.26 -9.01
N ARG A 153 5.66 -5.03 -8.74
CA ARG A 153 4.69 -4.33 -9.59
C ARG A 153 3.69 -3.58 -8.72
N VAL A 154 2.95 -2.66 -9.34
CA VAL A 154 1.72 -2.13 -8.76
C VAL A 154 0.68 -3.25 -8.74
N ASP A 155 -0.08 -3.37 -7.65
CA ASP A 155 -1.25 -4.24 -7.54
C ASP A 155 -2.24 -3.56 -6.58
N VAL A 156 -3.54 -3.61 -6.88
CA VAL A 156 -4.58 -2.94 -6.08
C VAL A 156 -5.67 -3.95 -5.72
N THR A 157 -5.97 -4.08 -4.42
CA THR A 157 -6.99 -5.00 -3.93
C THR A 157 -7.99 -4.30 -3.03
N LEU A 158 -9.27 -4.67 -3.14
CA LEU A 158 -10.33 -4.15 -2.26
C LEU A 158 -10.37 -4.95 -0.95
N VAL A 159 -9.89 -4.36 0.14
CA VAL A 159 -9.84 -4.98 1.48
C VAL A 159 -11.18 -4.86 2.21
N ARG A 160 -11.86 -3.71 2.09
CA ARG A 160 -13.11 -3.42 2.79
C ARG A 160 -14.07 -2.61 1.93
N GLY A 161 -15.38 -2.81 2.15
CA GLY A 161 -16.42 -1.99 1.54
C GLY A 161 -16.95 -2.53 0.22
N GLY A 162 -16.93 -3.86 0.00
CA GLY A 162 -17.47 -4.50 -1.21
C GLY A 162 -18.86 -4.03 -1.63
N THR A 163 -19.75 -3.78 -0.67
CA THR A 163 -21.11 -3.24 -0.89
C THR A 163 -21.30 -1.79 -0.44
N SER A 164 -20.28 -1.17 0.15
CA SER A 164 -20.34 0.22 0.66
C SER A 164 -19.78 1.22 -0.34
N ARG A 165 -20.16 2.50 -0.22
CA ARG A 165 -19.49 3.62 -0.91
C ARG A 165 -18.15 3.94 -0.26
N GLU A 166 -18.08 3.86 1.07
CA GLU A 166 -16.83 3.88 1.82
C GLU A 166 -16.09 2.56 1.60
N LYS A 167 -14.91 2.65 0.99
CA LYS A 167 -14.06 1.53 0.62
C LYS A 167 -12.68 1.70 1.22
N THR A 168 -11.99 0.59 1.39
CA THR A 168 -10.57 0.59 1.72
C THR A 168 -9.87 -0.33 0.74
N VAL A 169 -8.98 0.23 -0.07
CA VAL A 169 -8.11 -0.53 -0.97
C VAL A 169 -6.72 -0.63 -0.37
N LEU A 170 -6.06 -1.75 -0.61
CA LEU A 170 -4.63 -1.93 -0.40
C LEU A 170 -3.96 -1.74 -1.76
N ALA A 171 -3.11 -0.73 -1.87
CA ALA A 171 -2.21 -0.54 -3.00
C ALA A 171 -0.84 -1.09 -2.62
N LEU A 172 -0.43 -2.17 -3.30
CA LEU A 172 0.95 -2.60 -3.34
C LEU A 172 1.69 -1.73 -4.35
N PHE A 173 2.74 -1.04 -3.93
CA PHE A 173 3.45 -0.05 -4.72
C PHE A 173 4.97 -0.20 -4.56
N PRO A 174 5.75 -0.26 -5.67
CA PRO A 174 7.21 -0.42 -5.65
C PRO A 174 7.94 0.90 -5.33
N GLY A 175 7.64 1.51 -4.18
CA GLY A 175 8.20 2.79 -3.78
C GLY A 175 7.65 3.29 -2.44
N THR A 176 7.95 4.54 -2.10
CA THR A 176 7.60 5.12 -0.79
C THR A 176 6.20 5.71 -0.75
N ARG A 177 5.66 5.88 0.46
CA ARG A 177 4.36 6.53 0.69
C ARG A 177 4.29 7.95 0.11
N ALA A 178 5.38 8.71 0.23
CA ALA A 178 5.49 10.05 -0.35
C ALA A 178 5.35 10.05 -1.88
N GLN A 179 5.99 9.09 -2.56
CA GLN A 179 5.89 8.93 -4.02
C GLN A 179 4.47 8.57 -4.44
N LEU A 180 3.83 7.61 -3.75
CA LEU A 180 2.44 7.25 -4.01
C LEU A 180 1.49 8.44 -3.79
N LEU A 181 1.70 9.25 -2.74
CA LEU A 181 0.89 10.45 -2.53
C LEU A 181 1.07 11.45 -3.67
N ALA A 182 2.30 11.74 -4.09
CA ALA A 182 2.56 12.67 -5.20
C ALA A 182 1.85 12.22 -6.48
N ILE A 183 1.83 10.90 -6.75
CA ILE A 183 1.09 10.30 -7.88
C ILE A 183 -0.40 10.57 -7.77
N LEU A 184 -1.02 10.27 -6.62
CA LEU A 184 -2.46 10.48 -6.41
C LEU A 184 -2.84 11.97 -6.44
N GLU A 185 -1.99 12.85 -5.94
CA GLU A 185 -2.21 14.29 -5.94
C GLU A 185 -2.18 14.84 -7.37
N LYS A 186 -1.12 14.53 -8.16
CA LYS A 186 -1.04 14.89 -9.59
C LYS A 186 -2.25 14.33 -10.37
N ALA A 187 -2.62 13.06 -10.16
CA ALA A 187 -3.75 12.44 -10.84
C ALA A 187 -5.11 13.05 -10.45
N SER A 188 -5.23 13.71 -9.29
CA SER A 188 -6.43 14.45 -8.90
C SER A 188 -6.53 15.86 -9.46
N HIS A 189 -5.47 16.34 -10.12
CA HIS A 189 -5.43 17.59 -10.87
C HIS A 189 -5.57 17.39 -12.40
N ALA A 190 -5.70 16.15 -12.86
CA ALA A 190 -5.88 15.76 -14.27
C ALA A 190 -7.36 15.66 -14.67
#